data_AF-A0AAV8YKN0-F1
#
_entry.id   AF-A0AAV8YKN0-F1
#
_cell.length_a   1.000
_cell.length_b   1.000
_cell.length_c   1.000
_cell.angle_alpha   90.00
_cell.angle_beta   90.00
_cell.angle_gamma   90.00
#
_symmetry.space_group_name_H-M   'P 1'
#
loop_
_entity.id
_entity.type
_entity.pdbx_description
1 polymer ?
#
loop_
_entity_poly.entity_id
_entity_poly.type
_entity_poly.pdbx_seq_one_letter_code
_entity_poly.pdbx_strand_id
1 'polypeptide(L)'
;MRKAKGFLNDLGYPFERHETITEDGYILGIHRIPHGKNEAINTTESKQKPAVLLMHGLFCSSVDYFIFGPERSIALMLADEGYDVWLGNNRGNTWSRNHTSLDPNVDKEFWDYR
;
A
#
# COMPACT_ATOMS: atom_id res chain seq x y z
N MET A 1 4.99 -2.30 -11.96
CA MET A 1 5.62 -1.60 -10.81
C MET A 1 5.74 -0.08 -10.97
N ARG A 2 6.03 0.49 -12.17
CA ARG A 2 6.13 1.96 -12.37
C ARG A 2 4.82 2.78 -12.26
N LYS A 3 3.63 2.16 -12.33
CA LYS A 3 2.37 2.90 -12.51
C LYS A 3 1.80 3.55 -11.23
N ALA A 4 1.83 2.86 -10.08
CA ALA A 4 1.22 3.37 -8.84
C ALA A 4 2.00 4.55 -8.23
N LYS A 5 3.31 4.39 -8.05
CA LYS A 5 4.19 5.46 -7.56
C LYS A 5 4.18 6.68 -8.49
N GLY A 6 4.24 6.46 -9.81
CA GLY A 6 4.16 7.55 -10.79
C GLY A 6 2.85 8.32 -10.67
N PHE A 7 1.72 7.62 -10.65
CA PHE A 7 0.39 8.22 -10.51
C PHE A 7 0.25 9.09 -9.24
N LEU A 8 0.71 8.61 -8.08
CA LEU A 8 0.63 9.38 -6.84
C LEU A 8 1.60 10.56 -6.81
N ASN A 9 2.81 10.39 -7.32
CA ASN A 9 3.78 11.47 -7.45
C ASN A 9 3.25 12.59 -8.36
N ASP A 10 2.60 12.25 -9.48
CA ASP A 10 1.98 13.22 -10.40
C ASP A 10 0.83 14.00 -9.73
N LEU A 11 0.18 13.41 -8.74
CA LEU A 11 -0.83 14.06 -7.89
C LEU A 11 -0.25 14.82 -6.70
N GLY A 12 1.08 14.77 -6.51
CA GLY A 12 1.79 15.45 -5.42
C GLY A 12 1.82 14.69 -4.09
N TYR A 13 1.43 13.41 -4.05
CA TYR A 13 1.48 12.61 -2.82
C TYR A 13 2.76 11.79 -2.73
N PRO A 14 3.42 11.75 -1.56
CA PRO A 14 4.50 10.81 -1.30
C PRO A 14 3.98 9.37 -1.35
N PHE A 15 4.83 8.46 -1.82
CA PHE A 15 4.50 7.04 -1.85
C PHE A 15 5.70 6.18 -1.48
N GLU A 16 5.51 5.35 -0.47
CA GLU A 16 6.48 4.35 -0.02
C GLU A 16 5.94 2.95 -0.30
N ARG A 17 6.87 2.04 -0.59
CA ARG A 17 6.61 0.60 -0.65
C ARG A 17 7.48 -0.08 0.38
N HIS A 18 6.83 -0.89 1.20
CA HIS A 18 7.43 -1.74 2.23
C HIS A 18 7.18 -3.20 1.86
N GLU A 19 8.04 -4.09 2.34
CA GLU A 19 7.83 -5.53 2.21
C GLU A 19 7.86 -6.16 3.60
N THR A 20 6.97 -7.12 3.83
CA THR A 20 6.97 -7.92 5.05
C THR A 20 6.87 -9.39 4.70
N ILE A 21 7.49 -10.23 5.52
CA ILE A 21 7.49 -11.69 5.36
C ILE A 21 6.59 -12.26 6.44
N THR A 22 5.53 -12.94 6.01
CA THR A 22 4.65 -13.69 6.91
C THR A 22 5.36 -14.92 7.47
N GLU A 23 4.87 -15.46 8.60
CA GLU A 23 5.47 -16.63 9.25
C GLU A 23 5.59 -17.84 8.32
N ASP A 24 4.62 -18.02 7.43
CA ASP A 24 4.59 -19.11 6.45
C ASP A 24 5.31 -18.78 5.13
N GLY A 25 5.94 -17.60 5.01
CA GLY A 25 6.90 -17.30 3.95
C GLY A 25 6.39 -16.44 2.79
N TYR A 26 5.13 -16.01 2.79
CA TYR A 26 4.64 -15.03 1.80
C TYR A 26 5.27 -13.66 2.01
N ILE A 27 5.66 -13.04 0.91
CA ILE A 27 6.23 -11.68 0.88
C ILE A 27 5.11 -10.73 0.45
N LEU A 28 4.64 -9.90 1.38
CA LEU A 28 3.57 -8.95 1.15
C LEU A 28 4.12 -7.57 0.81
N GLY A 29 3.70 -7.00 -0.32
CA GLY A 29 3.97 -5.61 -0.64
C GLY A 29 2.98 -4.70 0.08
N ILE A 30 3.44 -3.86 1.00
CA ILE A 30 2.61 -2.88 1.70
C ILE A 30 2.89 -1.50 1.10
N HIS A 31 1.83 -0.75 0.81
CA HIS A 31 1.96 0.62 0.32
C HIS A 31 1.68 1.62 1.44
N ARG A 32 2.30 2.79 1.39
CA ARG A 32 2.09 3.85 2.39
C ARG A 32 2.09 5.23 1.75
N ILE A 33 1.16 6.07 2.20
CA ILE A 33 1.06 7.49 1.89
C ILE A 33 1.25 8.25 3.22
N PRO A 34 2.49 8.67 3.53
CA PRO A 34 2.82 9.19 4.87
C PRO A 34 2.25 10.58 5.18
N HIS A 35 1.85 11.34 4.15
CA HIS A 35 1.30 12.68 4.31
C HIS A 35 0.53 13.14 3.08
N GLY A 36 -0.31 14.17 3.26
CA GLY A 36 -1.02 14.86 2.18
C GLY A 36 -0.09 15.69 1.30
N LYS A 37 -0.59 16.08 0.12
CA LYS A 37 0.20 16.77 -0.92
C LYS A 37 0.61 18.20 -0.58
N ASN A 38 -0.15 18.86 0.29
CA ASN A 38 0.07 20.25 0.70
C ASN A 38 0.82 20.38 2.02
N GLU A 39 1.19 19.25 2.63
CA GLU A 39 1.92 19.27 3.89
C GLU A 39 3.35 19.75 3.63
N ALA A 40 3.72 20.86 4.27
CA ALA A 40 5.03 21.46 4.06
C ALA A 40 6.13 20.49 4.50
N ILE A 41 7.11 20.24 3.61
CA ILE A 41 8.33 19.46 3.85
C ILE A 41 9.15 20.02 5.05
N ASN A 42 8.80 21.20 5.56
CA ASN A 42 9.54 21.97 6.55
C ASN A 42 8.97 21.93 7.98
N THR A 43 8.43 20.80 8.43
CA THR A 43 8.29 20.58 9.87
C THR A 43 9.16 19.41 10.29
N THR A 44 10.35 19.76 10.79
CA THR A 44 11.28 18.88 11.50
C THR A 44 10.69 18.26 12.77
N GLU A 45 9.43 18.58 13.11
CA GLU A 45 8.62 17.83 14.04
C GLU A 45 7.79 16.82 13.25
N SER A 46 8.27 15.57 13.14
CA SER A 46 7.37 14.46 12.79
C SER A 46 6.36 14.31 13.93
N LYS A 47 5.30 15.12 13.92
CA LYS A 47 4.14 14.86 14.77
C LYS A 47 3.72 13.44 14.47
N GLN A 48 3.70 12.60 15.50
CA GLN A 48 3.36 11.20 15.37
C GLN A 48 1.91 11.12 14.89
N LYS A 49 1.73 10.92 13.58
CA LYS A 49 0.42 10.92 12.96
C LYS A 49 -0.35 9.67 13.35
N PRO A 50 -1.67 9.76 13.55
CA PRO A 50 -2.48 8.56 13.70
C PRO A 50 -2.38 7.71 12.43
N ALA A 51 -2.01 6.45 12.61
CA ALA A 51 -1.91 5.49 11.52
C ALA A 51 -3.30 4.92 11.18
N VAL A 52 -3.60 4.79 9.89
CA VAL A 52 -4.80 4.09 9.39
C VAL A 52 -4.37 2.99 8.45
N LEU A 53 -4.86 1.76 8.68
CA LEU A 53 -4.68 0.65 7.76
C LEU A 53 -5.95 0.42 6.93
N LEU A 54 -5.84 0.50 5.61
CA LEU A 54 -6.89 0.14 4.67
C LEU A 54 -6.61 -1.23 4.05
N MET A 55 -7.56 -2.15 4.22
CA MET A 55 -7.46 -3.54 3.75
C MET A 55 -8.52 -3.83 2.69
N HIS A 56 -8.07 -4.15 1.49
CA HIS A 56 -8.94 -4.39 0.34
C HIS A 56 -9.81 -5.65 0.49
N GLY A 57 -10.90 -5.71 -0.26
CA GLY A 57 -11.81 -6.86 -0.33
C GLY A 57 -11.37 -7.96 -1.31
N LEU A 58 -12.30 -8.85 -1.65
CA LEU A 58 -12.07 -9.97 -2.57
C LEU A 58 -11.73 -9.46 -3.99
N PHE A 59 -10.72 -10.06 -4.63
CA PHE A 59 -10.23 -9.72 -5.98
C PHE A 59 -9.71 -8.27 -6.18
N CYS A 60 -9.46 -7.55 -5.09
CA CYS A 60 -9.01 -6.16 -5.08
C CYS A 60 -7.52 -6.01 -4.77
N SER A 61 -7.05 -4.75 -4.73
CA SER A 61 -5.72 -4.41 -4.21
C SER A 61 -5.71 -3.06 -3.50
N SER A 62 -4.62 -2.74 -2.81
CA SER A 62 -4.38 -1.42 -2.20
C SER A 62 -4.59 -0.23 -3.15
N VAL A 63 -4.45 -0.42 -4.46
CA VAL A 63 -4.62 0.64 -5.48
C VAL A 63 -6.04 1.19 -5.52
N ASP A 64 -7.04 0.37 -5.16
CA ASP A 64 -8.45 0.75 -5.25
C ASP A 64 -8.78 1.93 -4.32
N TYR A 65 -7.96 2.17 -3.30
CA TYR A 65 -8.14 3.27 -2.36
C TYR A 65 -7.61 4.62 -2.84
N PHE A 66 -6.85 4.67 -3.95
CA PHE A 66 -6.27 5.92 -4.48
C PHE A 66 -6.47 6.17 -5.97
N ILE A 67 -6.93 5.17 -6.73
CA ILE A 67 -7.00 5.25 -8.20
C ILE A 67 -7.93 6.35 -8.75
N PHE A 68 -8.92 6.79 -7.97
CA PHE A 68 -9.89 7.81 -8.41
C PHE A 68 -9.46 9.26 -8.16
N GLY A 69 -8.22 9.47 -7.69
CA GLY A 69 -7.69 10.80 -7.41
C GLY A 69 -8.21 11.40 -6.10
N PRO A 70 -7.71 12.59 -5.71
CA PRO A 70 -7.77 13.08 -4.32
C PRO A 70 -9.20 13.33 -3.80
N GLU A 71 -10.13 13.73 -4.67
CA GLU A 71 -11.50 14.07 -4.29
C GLU A 71 -12.42 12.86 -4.12
N ARG A 72 -11.99 11.66 -4.54
CA ARG A 72 -12.82 10.43 -4.53
C ARG A 72 -12.14 9.21 -3.94
N SER A 73 -10.93 9.39 -3.45
CA SER A 73 -10.10 8.31 -2.93
C SER A 73 -9.87 8.49 -1.43
N ILE A 74 -10.41 7.56 -0.64
CA ILE A 74 -10.33 7.66 0.82
C ILE A 74 -8.89 7.68 1.35
N ALA A 75 -7.94 6.99 0.70
CA ALA A 75 -6.54 7.06 1.12
C ALA A 75 -5.94 8.46 0.97
N LEU A 76 -6.33 9.19 -0.08
CA LEU A 76 -5.84 10.54 -0.34
C LEU A 76 -6.53 11.57 0.55
N MET A 77 -7.84 11.42 0.78
CA MET A 77 -8.57 12.24 1.74
C MET A 77 -7.99 12.10 3.15
N LEU A 78 -7.73 10.87 3.61
CA LEU A 78 -7.12 10.64 4.92
C LEU A 78 -5.71 11.23 5.02
N ALA A 79 -4.89 11.12 3.96
CA ALA A 79 -3.56 11.73 3.96
C ALA A 79 -3.64 13.26 4.05
N ASP A 80 -4.58 13.89 3.34
CA ASP A 80 -4.80 15.35 3.40
C ASP A 80 -5.35 15.80 4.76
N GLU A 81 -6.12 14.95 5.46
CA GLU A 81 -6.59 15.17 6.83
C GLU A 81 -5.52 14.86 7.91
N GLY A 82 -4.27 14.56 7.51
CA GLY A 82 -3.14 14.43 8.42
C GLY A 82 -2.92 13.04 9.01
N TYR A 83 -3.50 11.99 8.41
CA TYR A 83 -3.24 10.60 8.81
C TYR A 83 -2.00 10.03 8.10
N ASP A 84 -1.35 9.07 8.75
CA ASP A 84 -0.36 8.19 8.11
C ASP A 84 -1.07 6.95 7.53
N VAL A 85 -1.20 6.90 6.21
CA VAL A 85 -2.08 5.92 5.56
C VAL A 85 -1.29 4.72 5.07
N TRP A 86 -1.58 3.56 5.63
CA TRP A 86 -1.05 2.26 5.25
C TRP A 86 -2.09 1.49 4.44
N LEU A 87 -1.66 0.87 3.35
CA LEU A 87 -2.52 0.15 2.41
C LEU A 87 -2.00 -1.29 2.28
N GLY A 88 -2.71 -2.22 2.91
CA GLY A 88 -2.33 -3.63 2.90
C GLY A 88 -2.69 -4.33 1.60
N ASN A 89 -1.96 -5.41 1.30
CA ASN A 89 -2.23 -6.30 0.18
C ASN A 89 -2.21 -7.75 0.65
N ASN A 90 -3.33 -8.43 0.48
CA ASN A 90 -3.45 -9.85 0.79
C ASN A 90 -2.56 -10.68 -0.15
N ARG A 91 -2.04 -11.80 0.37
CA ARG A 91 -1.29 -12.80 -0.39
C ARG A 91 -2.00 -13.19 -1.69
N GLY A 92 -1.21 -13.40 -2.74
CA GLY A 92 -1.71 -13.80 -4.05
C GLY A 92 -2.17 -12.66 -4.96
N ASN A 93 -2.41 -11.44 -4.45
CA ASN A 93 -2.75 -10.30 -5.30
C ASN A 93 -1.51 -9.77 -6.07
N THR A 94 -1.72 -8.84 -7.00
CA THR A 94 -0.68 -8.23 -7.86
C THR A 94 0.58 -7.75 -7.11
N TRP A 95 0.44 -7.32 -5.85
CA TRP A 95 1.51 -6.73 -5.04
C TRP A 95 2.07 -7.67 -3.97
N SER A 96 1.44 -8.84 -3.78
CA SER A 96 1.81 -9.84 -2.77
C SER A 96 1.79 -11.27 -3.34
N ARG A 97 2.14 -11.42 -4.63
CA ARG A 97 2.28 -12.72 -5.30
C ARG A 97 3.75 -13.17 -5.32
N ASN A 98 4.32 -13.37 -4.13
CA ASN A 98 5.71 -13.75 -3.95
C ASN A 98 5.90 -14.53 -2.63
N HIS A 99 6.91 -15.38 -2.58
CA HIS A 99 7.22 -16.25 -1.44
C HIS A 99 8.73 -16.42 -1.28
N THR A 100 9.19 -16.77 -0.09
CA THR A 100 10.61 -17.05 0.20
C THR A 100 11.14 -18.33 -0.45
N SER A 101 10.26 -19.20 -0.96
CA SER A 101 10.64 -20.57 -1.39
C SER A 101 9.75 -21.16 -2.48
N LEU A 102 8.49 -20.73 -2.61
CA LEU A 102 7.53 -21.24 -3.59
C LEU A 102 7.40 -20.30 -4.78
N ASP A 103 7.33 -20.84 -6.00
CA ASP A 103 7.00 -20.09 -7.21
C ASP A 103 5.49 -20.16 -7.49
N PRO A 104 4.79 -19.02 -7.51
CA PRO A 104 3.34 -18.95 -7.70
C PRO A 104 2.84 -19.43 -9.07
N ASN A 105 3.73 -19.70 -10.04
CA ASN A 105 3.37 -20.18 -11.38
C ASN A 105 3.50 -21.70 -11.53
N VAL A 106 4.19 -22.40 -10.62
CA VAL A 106 4.46 -23.85 -10.74
C VAL A 106 4.09 -24.62 -9.48
N ASP A 107 4.27 -24.04 -8.30
CA ASP A 107 4.01 -24.70 -7.03
C ASP A 107 2.55 -24.48 -6.61
N LYS A 108 1.77 -25.56 -6.53
CA LYS A 108 0.34 -25.49 -6.17
C LYS A 108 0.15 -25.09 -4.71
N GLU A 109 1.12 -25.46 -3.88
CA GLU A 109 1.23 -25.16 -2.45
C GLU A 109 1.26 -23.65 -2.18
N PHE A 110 1.68 -22.83 -3.14
CA PHE A 110 1.59 -21.37 -3.04
C PHE A 110 0.14 -20.89 -2.89
N TRP A 111 -0.85 -21.67 -3.33
CA TRP A 111 -2.26 -21.31 -3.29
C TRP A 111 -3.03 -22.02 -2.16
N ASP A 112 -2.35 -22.85 -1.35
CA ASP A 112 -2.92 -23.55 -0.21
C ASP A 112 -2.69 -22.72 1.07
N TYR A 113 -3.53 -21.70 1.25
CA TYR A 113 -3.44 -20.81 2.40
C TYR A 113 -3.87 -21.52 3.69
N ARG A 114 -3.05 -21.40 4.74
CA ARG A 114 -3.34 -21.90 6.09
C ARG A 114 -4.05 -20.86 6.95
#